data_AF-A0A1Y2URC8-F1
#
_entry.id   AF-A0A1Y2URC8-F1
#
_cell.length_a   1.000
_cell.length_b   1.000
_cell.length_c   1.000
_cell.angle_alpha   90.00
_cell.angle_beta   90.00
_cell.angle_gamma   90.00
#
_symmetry.space_group_name_H-M   'P 1'
#
loop_
_entity.id
_entity.type
_entity.pdbx_description
1 polymer ?
#
loop_
_entity_poly.entity_id
_entity_poly.type
_entity_poly.pdbx_seq_one_letter_code
_entity_poly.pdbx_strand_id
1 'polypeptide(L)'
;MSFPRYTRFTTRRMVSTLVGHSSRNYIKSNVLRPHPSNPELDICRAECGSQSFVLKRVHESIFNQSLDLKRKFAQSYSLRMPVDYNEFENVLVFDYFRSTLLSLLHERPDLPVEARKLILRQTGEALKDLHDENWIHIDVKPDNILVDWDVDDQEKMQIIRVALGDLDCGLQLENDRPLRLPGGNRIGNVMWRSPEAQTGKGIAKPSDVFSFGLVCLYGLTGEQMLLVNFKELQENNVVPEQEVLGRLFLFFGPELPQGLLKLVDDDLWSELLQAVSEWAQKVAVEEPGAKFENWAKEEFLNLTSEAKDVISMMTRLDPAARATMGEVLQHRWWGR
;
A
#
# COMPACT_ATOMS: atom_id res chain seq x y z
N MET A 1 7.47 65.29 -17.59
CA MET A 1 6.70 64.28 -16.84
C MET A 1 7.23 62.92 -17.24
N SER A 2 7.99 62.26 -16.36
CA SER A 2 8.65 60.97 -16.62
C SER A 2 7.91 59.89 -15.82
N PHE A 3 7.41 58.86 -16.50
CA PHE A 3 6.74 57.73 -15.87
C PHE A 3 7.79 56.81 -15.19
N PRO A 4 7.52 56.30 -13.97
CA PRO A 4 8.44 55.37 -13.34
C PRO A 4 8.35 53.98 -14.00
N ARG A 5 9.51 53.44 -14.34
CA ARG A 5 9.68 52.04 -14.77
C ARG A 5 9.36 51.12 -13.60
N TYR A 6 8.35 50.26 -13.77
CA TYR A 6 8.11 49.13 -12.88
C TYR A 6 9.30 48.16 -12.98
N THR A 7 10.13 48.12 -11.94
CA THR A 7 11.08 47.01 -11.71
C THR A 7 10.28 45.74 -11.43
N ARG A 8 10.37 44.78 -12.37
CA ARG A 8 9.92 43.40 -12.15
C ARG A 8 10.68 42.84 -10.94
N PHE A 9 9.98 42.62 -9.83
CA PHE A 9 10.48 41.75 -8.78
C PHE A 9 10.52 40.33 -9.31
N THR A 10 11.68 39.85 -9.73
CA THR A 10 11.96 38.43 -9.85
C THR A 10 11.93 37.85 -8.43
N THR A 11 10.89 37.09 -8.11
CA THR A 11 10.84 36.27 -6.91
C THR A 11 12.01 35.29 -6.94
N ARG A 12 13.09 35.59 -6.21
CA ARG A 12 14.11 34.59 -5.86
C ARG A 12 13.38 33.45 -5.15
N ARG A 13 13.25 32.28 -5.78
CA ARG A 13 12.93 31.04 -5.06
C ARG A 13 13.99 30.91 -3.96
N MET A 14 13.61 31.13 -2.70
CA MET A 14 14.48 30.77 -1.58
C MET A 14 14.67 29.26 -1.66
N VAL A 15 15.90 28.85 -1.92
CA VAL A 15 16.30 27.45 -1.91
C VAL A 15 16.33 27.03 -0.44
N SER A 16 15.24 26.41 0.02
CA SER A 16 15.16 25.85 1.37
C SER A 16 16.14 24.67 1.45
N THR A 17 17.07 24.74 2.41
CA THR A 17 18.05 23.68 2.65
C THR A 17 17.79 23.09 4.02
N LEU A 18 17.80 21.75 4.11
CA LEU A 18 17.71 21.01 5.37
C LEU A 18 19.09 20.43 5.68
N VAL A 19 19.57 20.60 6.91
CA VAL A 19 20.78 19.93 7.39
C VAL A 19 20.35 18.66 8.12
N GLY A 20 20.78 17.49 7.64
CA GLY A 20 20.52 16.22 8.33
C GLY A 20 21.46 15.97 9.49
N HIS A 21 21.14 14.97 10.30
CA HIS A 21 21.94 14.49 11.43
C HIS A 21 23.33 14.02 10.96
N SER A 22 23.43 13.48 9.75
CA SER A 22 24.71 13.15 9.11
C SER A 22 25.55 14.35 8.66
N SER A 23 25.13 15.59 8.95
CA SER A 23 25.72 16.85 8.45
C SER A 23 25.63 17.04 6.93
N ARG A 24 24.90 16.16 6.23
CA ARG A 24 24.58 16.34 4.80
C ARG A 24 23.59 17.49 4.62
N ASN A 25 23.81 18.28 3.58
CA ASN A 25 22.92 19.37 3.17
C ASN A 25 21.97 18.87 2.07
N TYR A 26 20.67 18.94 2.32
CA TYR A 26 19.63 18.55 1.37
C TYR A 26 18.96 19.79 0.81
N ILE A 27 19.13 20.00 -0.48
CA ILE A 27 18.57 21.13 -1.20
C ILE A 27 17.16 20.76 -1.65
N LYS A 28 16.14 21.36 -1.03
CA LYS A 28 14.73 21.09 -1.37
C LYS A 28 14.46 21.53 -2.81
N SER A 29 13.83 20.65 -3.58
CA SER A 29 13.51 20.84 -5.00
C SER A 29 11.99 20.93 -5.23
N ASN A 30 11.38 19.97 -5.94
CA ASN A 30 9.95 19.93 -6.21
C ASN A 30 9.15 19.18 -5.12
N VAL A 31 7.88 19.55 -4.96
CA VAL A 31 6.91 18.79 -4.17
C VAL A 31 6.57 17.51 -4.94
N LEU A 32 6.64 16.37 -4.25
CA LEU A 32 6.25 15.06 -4.79
C LEU A 32 4.81 14.72 -4.43
N ARG A 33 4.40 15.02 -3.20
CA ARG A 33 3.03 14.83 -2.74
C ARG A 33 2.62 16.02 -1.85
N PRO A 34 1.63 16.82 -2.27
CA PRO A 34 1.13 17.90 -1.44
C PRO A 34 0.29 17.32 -0.30
N HIS A 35 0.37 17.93 0.88
CA HIS A 35 -0.55 17.64 1.96
C HIS A 35 -1.89 18.36 1.70
N PRO A 36 -3.05 17.71 1.92
CA PRO A 36 -4.36 18.29 1.57
C PRO A 36 -4.66 19.66 2.21
N SER A 37 -4.14 19.90 3.41
CA SER A 37 -4.48 21.07 4.22
C SER A 37 -3.29 21.82 4.84
N ASN A 38 -2.08 21.29 4.74
CA ASN A 38 -0.92 21.85 5.45
C ASN A 38 0.37 21.72 4.61
N PRO A 39 0.72 22.74 3.81
CA PRO A 39 1.90 22.72 2.94
C PRO A 39 3.23 22.46 3.66
N GLU A 40 3.32 22.65 4.99
CA GLU A 40 4.52 22.31 5.76
C GLU A 40 4.77 20.80 5.87
N LEU A 41 3.73 19.99 5.63
CA LEU A 41 3.78 18.53 5.62
C LEU A 41 3.89 17.95 4.20
N ASP A 42 4.14 18.81 3.20
CA ASP A 42 4.41 18.37 1.84
C ASP A 42 5.61 17.43 1.78
N ILE A 43 5.45 16.30 1.10
CA ILE A 43 6.55 15.38 0.82
C ILE A 43 7.31 15.93 -0.38
N CYS A 44 8.60 16.18 -0.20
CA CYS A 44 9.39 16.92 -1.17
C CYS A 44 10.60 16.13 -1.63
N ARG A 45 10.95 16.28 -2.91
CA ARG A 45 12.22 15.81 -3.44
C ARG A 45 13.32 16.78 -3.01
N ALA A 46 14.50 16.26 -2.68
CA ALA A 46 15.69 17.05 -2.40
C ALA A 46 16.91 16.45 -3.07
N GLU A 47 17.96 17.23 -3.23
CA GLU A 47 19.23 16.79 -3.79
C GLU A 47 20.34 16.94 -2.73
N CYS A 48 21.23 15.96 -2.63
CA CYS A 48 22.49 16.06 -1.91
C CYS A 48 23.61 15.56 -2.82
N GLY A 49 24.44 16.47 -3.33
CA GLY A 49 25.39 16.15 -4.40
C GLY A 49 24.66 15.79 -5.70
N SER A 50 24.96 14.63 -6.27
CA SER A 50 24.30 14.07 -7.46
C SER A 50 23.16 13.11 -7.14
N GLN A 51 22.85 12.89 -5.85
CA GLN A 51 21.84 11.94 -5.41
C GLN A 51 20.56 12.64 -4.97
N SER A 52 19.43 12.02 -5.30
CA SER A 52 18.10 12.50 -4.95
C SER A 52 17.55 11.79 -3.72
N PHE A 53 16.83 12.54 -2.91
CA PHE A 53 16.23 12.12 -1.64
C PHE A 53 14.78 12.60 -1.54
N VAL A 54 14.09 12.07 -0.54
CA VAL A 54 12.75 12.51 -0.14
C VAL A 54 12.82 13.04 1.28
N LEU A 55 12.31 14.26 1.47
CA LEU A 55 12.11 14.88 2.77
C LEU A 55 10.64 14.71 3.16
N LYS A 56 10.40 14.04 4.28
CA LYS A 56 9.07 13.80 4.85
C LYS A 56 9.05 14.34 6.27
N ARG A 57 8.36 15.46 6.49
CA ARG A 57 8.09 15.98 7.82
C ARG A 57 6.95 15.19 8.45
N VAL A 58 7.11 14.76 9.69
CA VAL A 58 6.15 13.90 10.39
C VAL A 58 5.91 14.38 11.82
N HIS A 59 4.85 13.85 12.44
CA HIS A 59 4.63 14.02 13.87
C HIS A 59 5.73 13.31 14.68
N GLU A 60 6.04 13.82 15.88
CA GLU A 60 7.11 13.29 16.75
C GLU A 60 6.96 11.77 17.03
N SER A 61 5.72 11.29 17.22
CA SER A 61 5.47 9.85 17.43
C SER A 61 5.90 8.99 16.23
N ILE A 62 5.62 9.44 15.01
CA ILE A 62 5.99 8.75 13.76
C ILE A 62 7.51 8.86 13.55
N PHE A 63 8.10 10.02 13.88
CA PHE A 63 9.54 10.23 13.81
C PHE A 63 10.28 9.21 14.68
N ASN A 64 9.92 9.12 15.96
CA ASN A 64 10.55 8.21 16.91
C ASN A 64 10.36 6.74 16.49
N GLN A 65 9.14 6.36 16.11
CA GLN A 65 8.85 5.02 15.61
C GLN A 65 9.68 4.67 14.36
N SER A 66 9.85 5.61 13.43
CA SER A 66 10.64 5.39 12.22
C SER A 66 12.12 5.14 12.54
N LEU A 67 12.66 5.79 13.57
CA LEU A 67 14.03 5.54 14.03
C LEU A 67 14.18 4.19 14.74
N ASP A 68 13.16 3.76 15.50
CA ASP A 68 13.11 2.41 16.09
C ASP A 68 13.06 1.33 15.01
N LEU A 69 12.19 1.51 14.02
CA LEU A 69 12.07 0.61 12.86
C LEU A 69 13.39 0.52 12.09
N LYS A 70 14.05 1.65 11.83
CA LYS A 70 15.37 1.68 11.18
C LYS A 70 16.39 0.83 11.94
N ARG A 71 16.42 0.91 13.28
CA ARG A 71 17.33 0.10 14.11
C ARG A 71 16.98 -1.38 14.04
N LYS A 72 15.69 -1.71 14.13
CA LYS A 72 15.19 -3.09 14.16
C LYS A 72 15.42 -3.81 12.83
N PHE A 73 15.15 -3.14 11.72
CA PHE A 73 15.26 -3.71 10.37
C PHE A 73 16.48 -3.18 9.61
N ALA A 74 17.58 -2.90 10.31
CA ALA A 74 18.80 -2.32 9.71
C ALA A 74 19.42 -3.19 8.60
N GLN A 75 19.11 -4.49 8.57
CA GLN A 75 19.59 -5.45 7.57
C GLN A 75 18.58 -5.73 6.45
N SER A 76 17.35 -5.17 6.52
CA SER A 76 16.37 -5.37 5.46
C SER A 76 16.69 -4.46 4.29
N TYR A 77 16.80 -5.07 3.10
CA TYR A 77 16.97 -4.35 1.84
C TYR A 77 15.64 -4.06 1.15
N SER A 78 14.56 -4.68 1.63
CA SER A 78 13.23 -4.66 1.00
C SER A 78 12.26 -3.69 1.69
N LEU A 79 12.64 -3.11 2.84
CA LEU A 79 11.90 -2.06 3.54
C LEU A 79 12.54 -0.69 3.31
N ARG A 80 11.73 0.33 3.00
CA ARG A 80 12.21 1.70 2.80
C ARG A 80 12.40 2.42 4.14
N MET A 81 13.63 2.39 4.66
CA MET A 81 13.99 3.07 5.91
C MET A 81 14.59 4.47 5.70
N PRO A 82 14.48 5.38 6.69
CA PRO A 82 15.12 6.69 6.60
C PRO A 82 16.64 6.55 6.61
N VAL A 83 17.32 7.16 5.64
CA VAL A 83 18.79 7.16 5.51
C VAL A 83 19.43 8.27 6.34
N ASP A 84 18.68 9.31 6.69
CA ASP A 84 19.08 10.42 7.54
C ASP A 84 17.83 11.08 8.16
N TYR A 85 18.00 12.08 9.00
CA TYR A 85 16.88 12.80 9.60
C TYR A 85 17.32 14.18 10.12
N ASN A 86 16.37 15.07 10.39
CA ASN A 86 16.57 16.28 11.18
C ASN A 86 15.63 16.23 12.38
N GLU A 87 16.21 16.17 13.58
CA GLU A 87 15.50 16.03 14.84
C GLU A 87 14.72 17.29 15.23
N PHE A 88 15.26 18.48 14.94
CA PHE A 88 14.64 19.75 15.33
C PHE A 88 13.35 20.02 14.55
N GLU A 89 13.30 19.61 13.28
CA GLU A 89 12.17 19.82 12.38
C GLU A 89 11.25 18.59 12.26
N ASN A 90 11.61 17.46 12.90
CA ASN A 90 10.98 16.14 12.73
C ASN A 90 10.88 15.71 11.26
N VAL A 91 12.00 15.85 10.52
CA VAL A 91 12.08 15.47 9.11
C VAL A 91 12.84 14.18 8.96
N LEU A 92 12.24 13.19 8.31
CA LEU A 92 12.89 11.97 7.89
C LEU A 92 13.37 12.13 6.44
N VAL A 93 14.60 11.67 6.19
CA VAL A 93 15.19 11.66 4.85
C VAL A 93 15.22 10.22 4.34
N PHE A 94 14.61 9.98 3.18
CA PHE A 94 14.62 8.69 2.52
C PHE A 94 15.33 8.75 1.18
N ASP A 95 15.87 7.63 0.72
CA ASP A 95 16.27 7.49 -0.69
C ASP A 95 15.10 7.78 -1.61
N TYR A 96 15.35 8.50 -2.70
CA TYR A 96 14.35 8.70 -3.76
C TYR A 96 14.19 7.44 -4.62
N PHE A 97 12.95 7.17 -5.02
CA PHE A 97 12.60 6.14 -5.98
C PHE A 97 11.90 6.80 -7.18
N ARG A 98 12.16 6.32 -8.40
CA ARG A 98 11.61 6.89 -9.64
C ARG A 98 10.08 6.78 -9.72
N SER A 99 9.50 5.69 -9.22
CA SER A 99 8.06 5.43 -9.29
C SER A 99 7.52 4.66 -8.09
N THR A 100 6.20 4.65 -7.93
CA THR A 100 5.47 3.64 -7.15
C THR A 100 4.97 2.54 -8.09
N LEU A 101 4.55 1.38 -7.59
CA LEU A 101 3.91 0.36 -8.42
C LEU A 101 2.65 0.93 -9.10
N LEU A 102 1.89 1.78 -8.40
CA LEU A 102 0.72 2.45 -8.96
C LEU A 102 1.08 3.33 -10.17
N SER A 103 2.03 4.25 -10.00
CA SER A 103 2.40 5.18 -11.07
C SER A 103 3.07 4.44 -12.22
N LEU A 104 3.88 3.43 -11.90
CA LEU A 104 4.56 2.61 -12.90
C LEU A 104 3.57 1.87 -13.80
N LEU A 105 2.57 1.18 -13.24
CA LEU A 105 1.60 0.44 -14.05
C LEU A 105 0.62 1.36 -14.79
N HIS A 106 0.36 2.55 -14.26
CA HIS A 106 -0.40 3.58 -14.98
C HIS A 106 0.38 4.10 -16.21
N GLU A 107 1.68 4.37 -16.06
CA GLU A 107 2.52 4.90 -17.14
C GLU A 107 2.97 3.82 -18.13
N ARG A 108 3.10 2.57 -17.66
CA ARG A 108 3.62 1.42 -18.40
C ARG A 108 2.68 0.20 -18.22
N PRO A 109 1.44 0.27 -18.73
CA PRO A 109 0.49 -0.84 -18.63
C PRO A 109 0.92 -2.08 -19.42
N ASP A 110 1.95 -1.96 -20.26
CA ASP A 110 2.59 -3.04 -21.02
C ASP A 110 3.82 -3.64 -20.31
N LEU A 111 4.13 -3.22 -19.08
CA LEU A 111 5.27 -3.73 -18.31
C LEU A 111 5.27 -5.27 -18.32
N PRO A 112 6.37 -5.94 -18.70
CA PRO A 112 6.42 -7.39 -18.79
C PRO A 112 6.02 -8.06 -17.48
N VAL A 113 5.30 -9.18 -17.58
CA VAL A 113 4.81 -9.93 -16.42
C VAL A 113 5.94 -10.34 -15.48
N GLU A 114 7.12 -10.67 -16.00
CA GLU A 114 8.28 -11.02 -15.18
C GLU A 114 8.78 -9.86 -14.31
N ALA A 115 8.77 -8.64 -14.84
CA ALA A 115 9.11 -7.45 -14.06
C ALA A 115 8.06 -7.19 -12.96
N ARG A 116 6.77 -7.37 -13.27
CA ARG A 116 5.68 -7.28 -12.28
C ARG A 116 5.84 -8.32 -11.18
N LYS A 117 6.10 -9.58 -11.55
CA LYS A 117 6.33 -10.69 -10.61
C LYS A 117 7.54 -10.42 -9.71
N LEU A 118 8.63 -9.90 -10.26
CA LEU A 118 9.81 -9.51 -9.47
C LEU A 118 9.45 -8.45 -8.41
N ILE A 119 8.68 -7.41 -8.80
CA ILE A 119 8.24 -6.36 -7.87
C ILE A 119 7.35 -6.93 -6.76
N LEU A 120 6.36 -7.73 -7.14
CA LEU A 120 5.45 -8.37 -6.19
C LEU A 120 6.21 -9.31 -5.25
N ARG A 121 7.19 -10.07 -5.75
CA ARG A 121 7.99 -11.00 -4.96
C ARG A 121 8.81 -10.26 -3.89
N GLN A 122 9.55 -9.23 -4.27
CA GLN A 122 10.34 -8.43 -3.33
C GLN A 122 9.45 -7.73 -2.29
N THR A 123 8.24 -7.32 -2.68
CA THR A 123 7.25 -6.79 -1.74
C THR A 123 6.80 -7.86 -0.73
N GLY A 124 6.54 -9.08 -1.19
CA GLY A 124 6.20 -10.20 -0.31
C GLY A 124 7.34 -10.55 0.65
N GLU A 125 8.58 -10.50 0.19
CA GLU A 125 9.78 -10.67 1.02
C GLU A 125 9.87 -9.59 2.11
N ALA A 126 9.58 -8.32 1.79
CA ALA A 126 9.50 -7.24 2.78
C ALA A 126 8.42 -7.47 3.85
N LEU A 127 7.24 -7.95 3.44
CA LEU A 127 6.17 -8.29 4.38
C LEU A 127 6.53 -9.48 5.27
N LYS A 128 7.22 -10.47 4.71
CA LYS A 128 7.76 -11.59 5.49
C LYS A 128 8.74 -11.09 6.55
N ASP A 129 9.67 -10.21 6.22
CA ASP A 129 10.62 -9.62 7.18
C ASP A 129 9.87 -8.96 8.36
N LEU A 130 8.82 -8.17 8.07
CA LEU A 130 7.98 -7.57 9.12
C LEU A 130 7.29 -8.65 9.97
N HIS A 131 6.66 -9.63 9.33
CA HIS A 131 5.85 -10.64 10.00
C HIS A 131 6.68 -11.58 10.89
N ASP A 132 7.91 -11.90 10.48
CA ASP A 132 8.84 -12.71 11.27
C ASP A 132 9.20 -12.02 12.61
N GLU A 133 9.22 -10.67 12.62
CA GLU A 133 9.47 -9.83 13.80
C GLU A 133 8.19 -9.41 14.55
N ASN A 134 7.06 -10.00 14.19
CA ASN A 134 5.72 -9.70 14.69
C ASN A 134 5.19 -8.29 14.41
N TRP A 135 5.69 -7.66 13.34
CA TRP A 135 5.17 -6.38 12.85
C TRP A 135 4.09 -6.58 11.79
N ILE A 136 3.17 -5.62 11.73
CA ILE A 136 2.17 -5.48 10.67
C ILE A 136 2.30 -4.11 10.02
N HIS A 137 2.04 -4.04 8.71
CA HIS A 137 2.13 -2.82 7.91
C HIS A 137 0.85 -1.98 7.94
N ILE A 138 -0.33 -2.63 7.93
CA ILE A 138 -1.69 -2.04 7.98
C ILE A 138 -2.12 -1.31 6.70
N ASP A 139 -1.19 -0.68 5.96
CA ASP A 139 -1.49 0.08 4.74
C ASP A 139 -0.77 -0.45 3.48
N VAL A 140 -0.80 -1.77 3.26
CA VAL A 140 -0.20 -2.37 2.05
C VAL A 140 -1.02 -2.00 0.81
N LYS A 141 -0.42 -1.25 -0.11
CA LYS A 141 -1.06 -0.79 -1.36
C LYS A 141 -0.01 -0.44 -2.42
N PRO A 142 -0.39 -0.34 -3.71
CA PRO A 142 0.56 -0.07 -4.79
C PRO A 142 1.33 1.26 -4.65
N ASP A 143 0.74 2.30 -4.04
CA ASP A 143 1.42 3.57 -3.77
C ASP A 143 2.60 3.44 -2.80
N ASN A 144 2.56 2.44 -1.92
CA ASN A 144 3.56 2.21 -0.89
C ASN A 144 4.67 1.25 -1.36
N ILE A 145 4.53 0.68 -2.55
CA ILE A 145 5.55 -0.16 -3.19
C ILE A 145 6.36 0.72 -4.11
N LEU A 146 7.61 0.97 -3.74
CA LEU A 146 8.50 1.88 -4.46
C LEU A 146 9.40 1.08 -5.39
N VAL A 147 9.58 1.61 -6.60
CA VAL A 147 10.29 0.91 -7.67
C VAL A 147 11.28 1.87 -8.31
N ASP A 148 12.56 1.50 -8.25
CA ASP A 148 13.59 2.07 -9.10
C ASP A 148 13.86 1.14 -10.26
N TRP A 149 14.08 1.76 -11.41
CA TRP A 149 14.28 1.08 -12.66
C TRP A 149 15.20 1.90 -13.55
N ASP A 150 15.81 1.22 -14.52
CA ASP A 150 16.54 1.88 -15.59
C ASP A 150 16.15 1.30 -16.95
N VAL A 151 16.59 1.95 -18.02
CA VAL A 151 16.36 1.49 -19.38
C VAL A 151 17.70 1.21 -20.01
N ASP A 152 17.90 0.00 -20.51
CA ASP A 152 19.14 -0.37 -21.18
C ASP A 152 19.22 0.19 -22.61
N ASP A 153 20.36 -0.01 -23.26
CA ASP A 153 20.62 0.46 -24.63
C ASP A 153 19.65 -0.13 -25.68
N GLN A 154 18.87 -1.16 -25.34
CA GLN A 154 17.85 -1.78 -26.18
C GLN A 154 16.43 -1.29 -25.84
N GLU A 155 16.31 -0.20 -25.10
CA GLU A 155 15.06 0.36 -24.59
C GLU A 155 14.27 -0.59 -23.66
N LYS A 156 14.93 -1.62 -23.10
CA LYS A 156 14.29 -2.54 -22.16
C LYS A 156 14.43 -2.02 -20.74
N MET A 157 13.30 -1.96 -20.06
CA MET A 157 13.23 -1.56 -18.67
C MET A 157 13.73 -2.69 -17.76
N GLN A 158 14.64 -2.35 -16.86
CA GLN A 158 15.17 -3.24 -15.84
C GLN A 158 14.84 -2.69 -14.46
N ILE A 159 14.29 -3.54 -13.59
CA ILE A 159 14.03 -3.18 -12.20
C ILE A 159 15.35 -3.23 -11.44
N ILE A 160 15.73 -2.13 -10.80
CA ILE A 160 16.98 -1.98 -10.06
C ILE A 160 16.78 -2.39 -8.59
N ARG A 161 15.72 -1.87 -7.96
CA ARG A 161 15.36 -2.21 -6.59
C ARG A 161 13.89 -1.94 -6.32
N VAL A 162 13.34 -2.67 -5.36
CA VAL A 162 11.98 -2.51 -4.86
C VAL A 162 12.02 -2.38 -3.36
N ALA A 163 11.21 -1.49 -2.81
CA ALA A 163 11.07 -1.35 -1.37
C ALA A 163 9.62 -1.09 -0.99
N LEU A 164 9.14 -1.79 0.03
CA LEU A 164 7.89 -1.46 0.72
C LEU A 164 8.16 -0.30 1.68
N GLY A 165 7.44 0.80 1.51
CA GLY A 165 7.57 2.01 2.33
C GLY A 165 6.28 2.42 3.01
N ASP A 166 6.34 3.56 3.72
CA ASP A 166 5.23 4.14 4.48
C ASP A 166 4.77 3.29 5.67
N LEU A 167 5.70 3.07 6.61
CA LEU A 167 5.47 2.32 7.85
C LEU A 167 4.86 3.17 8.98
N ASP A 168 4.31 4.36 8.67
CA ASP A 168 3.76 5.30 9.65
C ASP A 168 2.60 4.71 10.47
N CYS A 169 1.84 3.79 9.87
CA CYS A 169 0.75 3.06 10.53
C CYS A 169 1.19 1.72 11.10
N GLY A 170 2.41 1.26 10.78
CA GLY A 170 2.89 -0.04 11.17
C GLY A 170 3.04 -0.15 12.68
N LEU A 171 2.86 -1.35 13.22
CA LEU A 171 3.05 -1.60 14.65
C LEU A 171 3.48 -3.04 14.91
N GLN A 172 4.11 -3.24 16.07
CA GLN A 172 4.39 -4.58 16.57
C GLN A 172 3.18 -5.12 17.33
N LEU A 173 2.75 -6.33 17.00
CA LEU A 173 1.70 -7.01 17.75
C LEU A 173 2.25 -7.50 19.10
N GLU A 174 1.51 -7.22 20.17
CA GLU A 174 1.82 -7.73 21.50
C GLU A 174 1.15 -9.09 21.72
N ASN A 175 1.97 -10.13 21.99
CA ASN A 175 1.49 -11.50 22.25
C ASN A 175 0.54 -12.05 21.17
N ASP A 176 0.80 -11.72 19.90
CA ASP A 176 -0.02 -12.12 18.73
C ASP A 176 -1.50 -11.72 18.83
N ARG A 177 -1.84 -10.77 19.70
CA ARG A 177 -3.21 -10.31 19.87
C ARG A 177 -3.60 -9.44 18.69
N PRO A 178 -4.69 -9.76 17.97
CA PRO A 178 -5.19 -8.90 16.90
C PRO A 178 -5.53 -7.50 17.43
N LEU A 179 -5.15 -6.49 16.66
CA LEU A 179 -5.43 -5.10 16.95
C LEU A 179 -6.93 -4.82 16.84
N ARG A 180 -7.45 -4.09 17.82
CA ARG A 180 -8.80 -3.52 17.82
C ARG A 180 -8.69 -2.01 18.01
N LEU A 181 -9.18 -1.25 17.05
CA LEU A 181 -9.10 0.20 17.07
C LEU A 181 -10.26 0.80 17.89
N PRO A 182 -10.00 1.79 18.75
CA PRO A 182 -11.02 2.41 19.59
C PRO A 182 -11.97 3.29 18.77
N GLY A 183 -13.18 3.53 19.29
CA GLY A 183 -14.13 4.48 18.70
C GLY A 183 -14.59 4.11 17.29
N GLY A 184 -14.45 2.85 16.90
CA GLY A 184 -14.70 2.38 15.54
C GLY A 184 -13.66 2.87 14.53
N ASN A 185 -12.53 3.47 14.92
CA ASN A 185 -11.54 3.97 13.96
C ASN A 185 -11.05 2.89 13.00
N ARG A 186 -10.67 3.31 11.79
CA ARG A 186 -10.11 2.46 10.74
C ARG A 186 -8.86 3.12 10.19
N ILE A 187 -7.81 2.34 9.97
CA ILE A 187 -6.50 2.82 9.50
C ILE A 187 -6.19 2.12 8.17
N GLY A 188 -5.46 2.81 7.29
CA GLY A 188 -5.10 2.32 5.97
C GLY A 188 -6.15 2.64 4.91
N ASN A 189 -5.75 2.47 3.64
CA ASN A 189 -6.59 2.79 2.50
C ASN A 189 -7.75 1.79 2.37
N VAL A 190 -9.00 2.29 2.40
CA VAL A 190 -10.22 1.48 2.33
C VAL A 190 -10.25 0.50 1.16
N MET A 191 -9.68 0.84 0.01
CA MET A 191 -9.72 0.00 -1.20
C MET A 191 -8.79 -1.23 -1.11
N TRP A 192 -7.85 -1.22 -0.15
CA TRP A 192 -6.84 -2.27 0.01
C TRP A 192 -6.97 -3.03 1.33
N ARG A 193 -7.94 -2.66 2.18
CA ARG A 193 -8.17 -3.30 3.48
C ARG A 193 -8.81 -4.69 3.33
N SER A 194 -8.39 -5.62 4.18
CA SER A 194 -9.03 -6.91 4.39
C SER A 194 -10.44 -6.76 5.01
N PRO A 195 -11.32 -7.77 4.91
CA PRO A 195 -12.66 -7.71 5.49
C PRO A 195 -12.68 -7.33 6.97
N GLU A 196 -11.81 -7.94 7.79
CA GLU A 196 -11.70 -7.61 9.20
C GLU A 196 -11.13 -6.20 9.44
N ALA A 197 -10.19 -5.74 8.61
CA ALA A 197 -9.67 -4.36 8.68
C ALA A 197 -10.72 -3.31 8.26
N GLN A 198 -11.72 -3.67 7.45
CA GLN A 198 -12.86 -2.78 7.17
C GLN A 198 -13.61 -2.41 8.45
N THR A 199 -13.67 -3.34 9.40
CA THR A 199 -14.36 -3.16 10.69
C THR A 199 -13.52 -2.43 11.75
N GLY A 200 -12.20 -2.31 11.53
CA GLY A 200 -11.26 -1.83 12.55
C GLY A 200 -10.99 -2.84 13.68
N LYS A 201 -11.46 -4.09 13.53
CA LYS A 201 -11.39 -5.14 14.55
C LYS A 201 -10.71 -6.38 14.00
N GLY A 202 -9.77 -6.93 14.75
CA GLY A 202 -9.10 -8.17 14.37
C GLY A 202 -7.93 -7.98 13.40
N ILE A 203 -7.38 -6.77 13.29
CA ILE A 203 -6.29 -6.46 12.36
C ILE A 203 -5.02 -7.18 12.84
N ALA A 204 -4.43 -8.01 11.99
CA ALA A 204 -3.23 -8.78 12.30
C ALA A 204 -2.45 -9.10 11.01
N LYS A 205 -1.41 -9.94 11.08
CA LYS A 205 -0.62 -10.37 9.91
C LYS A 205 -1.48 -10.85 8.73
N PRO A 206 -2.56 -11.65 8.93
CA PRO A 206 -3.42 -12.07 7.83
C PRO A 206 -4.11 -10.90 7.10
N SER A 207 -4.25 -9.74 7.75
CA SER A 207 -4.78 -8.53 7.11
C SER A 207 -3.83 -7.99 6.05
N ASP A 208 -2.52 -7.89 6.36
CA ASP A 208 -1.49 -7.52 5.38
C ASP A 208 -1.40 -8.53 4.24
N VAL A 209 -1.52 -9.84 4.54
CA VAL A 209 -1.54 -10.90 3.52
C VAL A 209 -2.66 -10.67 2.52
N PHE A 210 -3.87 -10.38 3.00
CA PHE A 210 -5.01 -10.12 2.14
C PHE A 210 -4.79 -8.89 1.27
N SER A 211 -4.33 -7.78 1.87
CA SER A 211 -3.97 -6.56 1.14
C SER A 211 -2.90 -6.82 0.07
N PHE A 212 -1.91 -7.65 0.37
CA PHE A 212 -0.91 -8.09 -0.60
C PHE A 212 -1.49 -8.96 -1.72
N GLY A 213 -2.49 -9.79 -1.42
CA GLY A 213 -3.27 -10.52 -2.43
C GLY A 213 -3.98 -9.60 -3.41
N LEU A 214 -4.60 -8.51 -2.90
CA LEU A 214 -5.19 -7.46 -3.74
C LEU A 214 -4.13 -6.75 -4.59
N VAL A 215 -2.96 -6.46 -4.02
CA VAL A 215 -1.82 -5.88 -4.75
C VAL A 215 -1.33 -6.82 -5.85
N CYS A 216 -1.26 -8.13 -5.60
CA CYS A 216 -0.90 -9.10 -6.63
C CYS A 216 -1.92 -9.13 -7.76
N LEU A 217 -3.22 -9.07 -7.41
CA LEU A 217 -4.30 -8.99 -8.39
C LEU A 217 -4.12 -7.76 -9.29
N TYR A 218 -4.01 -6.56 -8.70
CA TYR A 218 -3.77 -5.32 -9.43
C TYR A 218 -2.47 -5.36 -10.23
N GLY A 219 -1.39 -5.87 -9.63
CA GLY A 219 -0.08 -5.95 -10.27
C GLY A 219 -0.13 -6.75 -11.57
N LEU A 220 -0.90 -7.84 -11.60
CA LEU A 220 -1.01 -8.70 -12.78
C LEU A 220 -2.01 -8.20 -13.81
N THR A 221 -3.15 -7.65 -13.38
CA THR A 221 -4.20 -7.21 -14.31
C THR A 221 -4.00 -5.77 -14.79
N GLY A 222 -3.42 -4.91 -13.95
CA GLY A 222 -3.45 -3.45 -14.13
C GLY A 222 -4.80 -2.81 -13.76
N GLU A 223 -5.79 -3.62 -13.39
CA GLU A 223 -7.18 -3.19 -13.19
C GLU A 223 -7.45 -2.83 -11.74
N GLN A 224 -8.04 -1.66 -11.52
CA GLN A 224 -8.42 -1.19 -10.19
C GLN A 224 -9.82 -1.67 -9.81
N MET A 225 -9.98 -2.99 -9.66
CA MET A 225 -11.28 -3.65 -9.41
C MET A 225 -12.01 -3.14 -8.16
N LEU A 226 -11.26 -2.64 -7.18
CA LEU A 226 -11.77 -2.08 -5.91
C LEU A 226 -11.77 -0.56 -5.89
N LEU A 227 -11.52 0.10 -7.03
CA LEU A 227 -11.60 1.56 -7.11
C LEU A 227 -13.03 2.01 -6.86
N VAL A 228 -13.19 2.87 -5.85
CA VAL A 228 -14.46 3.50 -5.52
C VAL A 228 -14.42 4.98 -5.84
N ASN A 229 -15.53 5.48 -6.37
CA ASN A 229 -15.72 6.91 -6.57
C ASN A 229 -16.29 7.53 -5.29
N PHE A 230 -15.44 8.09 -4.44
CA PHE A 230 -15.85 8.66 -3.15
C PHE A 230 -16.93 9.73 -3.26
N LYS A 231 -16.92 10.52 -4.34
CA LYS A 231 -17.93 11.56 -4.55
C LYS A 231 -19.29 10.94 -4.82
N GLU A 232 -19.35 9.94 -5.69
CA GLU A 232 -20.57 9.21 -6.01
C GLU A 232 -21.11 8.43 -4.82
N LEU A 233 -20.23 7.80 -4.03
CA LEU A 233 -20.63 7.13 -2.79
C LEU A 233 -21.26 8.13 -1.81
N GLN A 234 -20.65 9.31 -1.65
CA GLN A 234 -21.18 10.36 -0.81
C GLN A 234 -22.55 10.86 -1.30
N GLU A 235 -22.71 11.07 -2.61
CA GLU A 235 -23.99 11.48 -3.23
C GLU A 235 -25.10 10.45 -3.01
N ASN A 236 -24.76 9.16 -2.97
CA ASN A 236 -25.70 8.06 -2.76
C ASN A 236 -25.84 7.64 -1.28
N ASN A 237 -25.19 8.33 -0.33
CA ASN A 237 -25.12 7.97 1.09
C ASN A 237 -24.61 6.54 1.36
N VAL A 238 -23.69 6.05 0.50
CA VAL A 238 -23.04 4.76 0.67
C VAL A 238 -21.71 4.96 1.40
N VAL A 239 -21.50 4.18 2.45
CA VAL A 239 -20.24 4.21 3.20
C VAL A 239 -19.19 3.39 2.43
N PRO A 240 -17.97 3.92 2.18
CA PRO A 240 -16.96 3.22 1.38
C PRO A 240 -16.63 1.80 1.86
N GLU A 241 -16.60 1.57 3.17
CA GLU A 241 -16.41 0.24 3.76
C GLU A 241 -17.47 -0.77 3.27
N GLN A 242 -18.72 -0.35 3.11
CA GLN A 242 -19.82 -1.22 2.67
C GLN A 242 -19.64 -1.63 1.21
N GLU A 243 -19.34 -0.66 0.35
CA GLU A 243 -19.09 -0.89 -1.07
C GLU A 243 -17.91 -1.85 -1.26
N VAL A 244 -16.79 -1.59 -0.58
CA VAL A 244 -15.61 -2.45 -0.69
C VAL A 244 -15.89 -3.84 -0.12
N LEU A 245 -16.53 -3.96 1.05
CA LEU A 245 -16.93 -5.27 1.60
C LEU A 245 -17.81 -6.07 0.63
N GLY A 246 -18.79 -5.41 -0.01
CA GLY A 246 -19.61 -6.01 -1.06
C GLY A 246 -18.77 -6.65 -2.15
N ARG A 247 -17.85 -5.88 -2.74
CA ARG A 247 -16.95 -6.38 -3.78
C ARG A 247 -16.05 -7.53 -3.29
N LEU A 248 -15.49 -7.43 -2.08
CA LEU A 248 -14.64 -8.49 -1.52
C LEU A 248 -15.40 -9.81 -1.37
N PHE A 249 -16.63 -9.77 -0.85
CA PHE A 249 -17.48 -10.97 -0.73
C PHE A 249 -17.87 -11.52 -2.10
N LEU A 250 -18.27 -10.65 -3.02
CA LEU A 250 -18.64 -11.06 -4.37
C LEU A 250 -17.47 -11.74 -5.11
N PHE A 251 -16.27 -11.20 -4.99
CA PHE A 251 -15.10 -11.71 -5.70
C PHE A 251 -14.53 -12.97 -5.05
N PHE A 252 -14.40 -13.01 -3.73
CA PHE A 252 -13.56 -14.01 -3.05
C PHE A 252 -14.32 -15.08 -2.26
N GLY A 253 -15.65 -15.03 -2.23
CA GLY A 253 -16.49 -16.05 -1.60
C GLY A 253 -17.70 -15.40 -0.95
N PRO A 254 -18.91 -15.52 -1.52
CA PRO A 254 -20.06 -14.78 -1.02
C PRO A 254 -20.55 -15.29 0.35
N GLU A 255 -20.12 -16.47 0.79
CA GLU A 255 -20.49 -17.05 2.08
C GLU A 255 -19.74 -16.40 3.25
N LEU A 256 -20.47 -16.02 4.30
CA LEU A 256 -19.91 -15.43 5.52
C LEU A 256 -19.17 -16.47 6.38
N PRO A 257 -17.84 -16.35 6.58
CA PRO A 257 -17.12 -17.29 7.43
C PRO A 257 -17.36 -17.05 8.91
N GLN A 258 -17.64 -18.12 9.66
CA GLN A 258 -17.83 -18.03 11.12
C GLN A 258 -16.56 -17.54 11.84
N GLY A 259 -15.36 -17.85 11.32
CA GLY A 259 -14.09 -17.36 11.85
C GLY A 259 -13.97 -15.83 11.78
N LEU A 260 -14.43 -15.23 10.68
CA LEU A 260 -14.47 -13.77 10.51
C LEU A 260 -15.43 -13.13 11.53
N LEU A 261 -16.65 -13.65 11.66
CA LEU A 261 -17.63 -13.16 12.64
C LEU A 261 -17.09 -13.20 14.07
N LYS A 262 -16.51 -14.35 14.45
CA LYS A 262 -15.91 -14.53 15.79
C LYS A 262 -14.74 -13.59 16.04
N LEU A 263 -13.94 -13.30 15.01
CA LEU A 263 -12.82 -12.37 15.12
C LEU A 263 -13.32 -10.92 15.29
N VAL A 264 -14.32 -10.52 14.51
CA VAL A 264 -14.88 -9.16 14.57
C VAL A 264 -15.56 -8.93 15.92
N ASP A 265 -16.40 -9.86 16.38
CA ASP A 265 -17.06 -9.84 17.70
C ASP A 265 -17.71 -8.47 18.00
N ASP A 266 -18.66 -8.10 17.15
CA ASP A 266 -19.41 -6.84 17.23
C ASP A 266 -20.76 -6.99 16.56
N ASP A 267 -21.84 -6.60 17.26
CA ASP A 267 -23.20 -6.81 16.78
C ASP A 267 -23.49 -6.04 15.48
N LEU A 268 -23.12 -4.75 15.43
CA LEU A 268 -23.36 -3.89 14.27
C LEU A 268 -22.62 -4.40 13.03
N TRP A 269 -21.34 -4.75 13.17
CA TRP A 269 -20.58 -5.30 12.06
C TRP A 269 -21.02 -6.71 11.68
N SER A 270 -21.49 -7.52 12.64
CA SER A 270 -22.02 -8.85 12.34
C SER A 270 -23.28 -8.78 11.49
N GLU A 271 -24.22 -7.89 11.83
CA GLU A 271 -25.41 -7.61 11.02
C GLU A 271 -25.03 -7.13 9.61
N LEU A 272 -24.05 -6.23 9.51
CA LEU A 272 -23.61 -5.70 8.22
C LEU A 272 -22.93 -6.76 7.35
N LEU A 273 -22.05 -7.57 7.92
CA LEU A 273 -21.38 -8.68 7.22
C LEU A 273 -22.39 -9.73 6.74
N GLN A 274 -23.42 -10.00 7.52
CA GLN A 274 -24.53 -10.88 7.13
C GLN A 274 -25.28 -10.30 5.92
N ALA A 275 -25.67 -9.03 5.96
CA ALA A 275 -26.36 -8.38 4.86
C ALA A 275 -25.51 -8.33 3.57
N VAL A 276 -24.21 -8.02 3.70
CA VAL A 276 -23.26 -8.03 2.58
C VAL A 276 -23.12 -9.43 1.98
N SER A 277 -23.04 -10.47 2.81
CA SER A 277 -22.96 -11.85 2.35
C SER A 277 -24.22 -12.28 1.61
N GLU A 278 -25.41 -11.97 2.13
CA GLU A 278 -26.68 -12.28 1.47
C GLU A 278 -26.80 -11.60 0.10
N TRP A 279 -26.42 -10.32 0.02
CA TRP A 279 -26.37 -9.59 -1.23
C TRP A 279 -25.39 -10.24 -2.22
N ALA A 280 -24.16 -10.55 -1.79
CA ALA A 280 -23.14 -11.14 -2.64
C ALA A 280 -23.55 -12.54 -3.14
N GLN A 281 -24.21 -13.35 -2.30
CA GLN A 281 -24.73 -14.66 -2.69
C GLN A 281 -25.78 -14.53 -3.80
N LYS A 282 -26.71 -13.57 -3.67
CA LYS A 282 -27.72 -13.33 -4.69
C LYS A 282 -27.09 -12.91 -6.02
N VAL A 283 -26.18 -11.94 -5.99
CA VAL A 283 -25.49 -11.46 -7.20
C VAL A 283 -24.65 -12.57 -7.83
N ALA A 284 -23.95 -13.37 -7.04
CA ALA A 284 -23.13 -14.47 -7.56
C ALA A 284 -23.95 -15.57 -8.28
N VAL A 285 -25.24 -15.74 -7.95
CA VAL A 285 -26.14 -16.64 -8.67
C VAL A 285 -26.55 -16.05 -10.02
N GLU A 286 -26.84 -14.75 -10.05
CA GLU A 286 -27.26 -14.03 -11.27
C GLU A 286 -26.08 -13.79 -12.23
N GLU A 287 -24.89 -13.53 -11.68
CA GLU A 287 -23.67 -13.17 -12.39
C GLU A 287 -22.46 -14.01 -11.91
N PRO A 288 -22.38 -15.31 -12.25
CA PRO A 288 -21.29 -16.18 -11.81
C PRO A 288 -19.89 -15.66 -12.21
N GLY A 289 -19.80 -14.91 -13.30
CA GLY A 289 -18.56 -14.29 -13.79
C GLY A 289 -17.98 -13.24 -12.85
N ALA A 290 -18.75 -12.71 -11.90
CA ALA A 290 -18.24 -11.76 -10.90
C ALA A 290 -17.23 -12.41 -9.93
N LYS A 291 -17.35 -13.72 -9.69
CA LYS A 291 -16.44 -14.45 -8.79
C LYS A 291 -15.03 -14.55 -9.39
N PHE A 292 -14.01 -14.26 -8.59
CA PHE A 292 -12.60 -14.27 -9.00
C PHE A 292 -12.16 -15.60 -9.64
N GLU A 293 -12.64 -16.72 -9.11
CA GLU A 293 -12.34 -18.05 -9.67
C GLU A 293 -12.78 -18.18 -11.14
N ASN A 294 -13.86 -17.50 -11.53
CA ASN A 294 -14.47 -17.57 -12.85
C ASN A 294 -13.91 -16.54 -13.85
N TRP A 295 -13.04 -15.62 -13.44
CA TRP A 295 -12.48 -14.60 -14.34
C TRP A 295 -11.69 -15.23 -15.49
N ALA A 296 -12.05 -14.92 -16.73
CA ALA A 296 -11.50 -15.59 -17.89
C ALA A 296 -10.03 -15.18 -18.15
N LYS A 297 -9.21 -16.13 -18.61
CA LYS A 297 -7.82 -15.82 -18.99
C LYS A 297 -7.78 -14.90 -20.22
N GLU A 298 -8.80 -15.00 -21.05
CA GLU A 298 -9.00 -14.20 -22.25
C GLU A 298 -9.20 -12.71 -21.91
N GLU A 299 -9.73 -12.41 -20.72
CA GLU A 299 -9.92 -11.06 -20.20
C GLU A 299 -8.67 -10.58 -19.42
N PHE A 300 -8.05 -11.48 -18.65
CA PHE A 300 -6.87 -11.18 -17.83
C PHE A 300 -5.70 -12.11 -18.17
N LEU A 301 -4.94 -11.75 -19.20
CA LEU A 301 -3.88 -12.61 -19.77
C LEU A 301 -2.85 -13.11 -18.74
N ASN A 302 -2.54 -12.28 -17.73
CA ASN A 302 -1.56 -12.57 -16.69
C ASN A 302 -2.12 -13.38 -15.50
N LEU A 303 -3.45 -13.59 -15.42
CA LEU A 303 -4.09 -14.42 -14.40
C LEU A 303 -4.08 -15.90 -14.79
N THR A 304 -2.87 -16.48 -14.82
CA THR A 304 -2.68 -17.94 -14.96
C THR A 304 -3.34 -18.71 -13.81
N SER A 305 -3.55 -20.02 -13.99
CA SER A 305 -4.08 -20.88 -12.92
C SER A 305 -3.22 -20.84 -11.67
N GLU A 306 -1.89 -20.82 -11.79
CA GLU A 306 -0.98 -20.68 -10.66
C GLU A 306 -1.03 -19.29 -10.00
N ALA A 307 -1.27 -18.23 -10.79
CA ALA A 307 -1.46 -16.88 -10.24
C ALA A 307 -2.77 -16.79 -9.44
N LYS A 308 -3.85 -17.39 -9.96
CA LYS A 308 -5.13 -17.48 -9.25
C LYS A 308 -4.98 -18.26 -7.94
N ASP A 309 -4.30 -19.41 -7.98
CA ASP A 309 -4.07 -20.26 -6.81
C ASP A 309 -3.39 -19.48 -5.66
N VAL A 310 -2.26 -18.81 -5.95
CA VAL A 310 -1.56 -18.03 -4.91
C VAL A 310 -2.36 -16.83 -4.42
N ILE A 311 -3.10 -16.14 -5.29
CA ILE A 311 -3.97 -15.03 -4.87
C ILE A 311 -5.09 -15.55 -3.96
N SER A 312 -5.73 -16.65 -4.32
CA SER A 312 -6.78 -17.30 -3.52
C SER A 312 -6.28 -17.79 -2.16
N MET A 313 -5.00 -18.16 -2.01
CA MET A 313 -4.42 -18.48 -0.69
C MET A 313 -4.36 -17.25 0.24
N MET A 314 -4.27 -16.04 -0.32
CA MET A 314 -4.16 -14.78 0.41
C MET A 314 -5.50 -14.09 0.63
N THR A 315 -6.44 -14.21 -0.32
CA THR A 315 -7.70 -13.46 -0.32
C THR A 315 -8.89 -14.23 0.27
N ARG A 316 -8.65 -15.29 1.05
CA ARG A 316 -9.72 -15.98 1.78
C ARG A 316 -10.41 -15.02 2.74
N LEU A 317 -11.73 -15.01 2.78
CA LEU A 317 -12.46 -14.13 3.70
C LEU A 317 -12.18 -14.44 5.17
N ASP A 318 -12.04 -15.72 5.53
CA ASP A 318 -11.65 -16.13 6.88
C ASP A 318 -10.15 -15.85 7.11
N PRO A 319 -9.78 -14.95 8.04
CA PRO A 319 -8.38 -14.61 8.28
C PRO A 319 -7.54 -15.80 8.76
N ALA A 320 -8.14 -16.75 9.49
CA ALA A 320 -7.44 -17.93 10.00
C ALA A 320 -7.15 -18.96 8.90
N ALA A 321 -7.85 -18.87 7.75
CA ALA A 321 -7.63 -19.76 6.62
C ALA A 321 -6.56 -19.25 5.66
N ARG A 322 -6.09 -17.99 5.79
CA ARG A 322 -5.10 -17.40 4.87
C ARG A 322 -3.72 -18.00 5.11
N ALA A 323 -2.97 -18.15 4.02
CA ALA A 323 -1.57 -18.52 4.09
C ALA A 323 -0.74 -17.41 4.76
N THR A 324 0.35 -17.80 5.44
CA THR A 324 1.38 -16.85 5.90
C THR A 324 2.20 -16.35 4.71
N MET A 325 2.89 -15.21 4.87
CA MET A 325 3.81 -14.72 3.83
C MET A 325 4.91 -15.73 3.48
N GLY A 326 5.35 -16.54 4.45
CA GLY A 326 6.31 -17.63 4.20
C GLY A 326 5.75 -18.71 3.27
N GLU A 327 4.52 -19.16 3.49
CA GLU A 327 3.85 -20.14 2.63
C GLU A 327 3.54 -19.55 1.24
N VAL A 328 3.12 -18.29 1.19
CA VAL A 328 2.88 -17.56 -0.06
C VAL A 328 4.15 -17.55 -0.92
N LEU A 329 5.29 -17.18 -0.36
CA LEU A 329 6.56 -17.06 -1.11
C LEU A 329 7.16 -18.42 -1.52
N GLN A 330 6.74 -19.52 -0.89
CA GLN A 330 7.11 -20.88 -1.28
C GLN A 330 6.26 -21.40 -2.45
N HIS A 331 5.17 -20.73 -2.79
CA HIS A 331 4.30 -21.16 -3.88
C HIS A 331 5.05 -21.17 -5.22
N ARG A 332 4.81 -22.21 -6.03
CA ARG A 332 5.47 -22.45 -7.32
C ARG A 332 5.36 -21.32 -8.34
N TRP A 333 4.35 -20.46 -8.19
CA TRP A 333 4.15 -19.30 -9.07
C TRP A 333 5.35 -18.34 -9.06
N TRP A 334 6.06 -18.23 -7.93
CA TRP A 334 7.22 -17.35 -7.76
C TRP A 334 8.55 -17.93 -8.29
N GLY A 335 8.60 -19.24 -8.57
CA GLY A 335 9.82 -19.94 -8.99
C GLY A 335 9.91 -20.17 -10.50
N ARG A 336 9.00 -19.58 -11.28
CA ARG A 336 8.93 -19.70 -12.74
C ARG A 336 9.03 -18.34 -13.39
#